data_AF-A0A5K7X5C9-F1
#
_entry.id   AF-A0A5K7X5C9-F1
#
_cell.length_a   1.000
_cell.length_b   1.000
_cell.length_c   1.000
_cell.angle_alpha   90.00
_cell.angle_beta   90.00
_cell.angle_gamma   90.00
#
_symmetry.space_group_name_H-M   'P 1'
#
loop_
_entity.id
_entity.type
_entity.pdbx_description
1 polymer ?
#
loop_
_entity_poly.entity_id
_entity_poly.type
_entity_poly.pdbx_seq_one_letter_code
_entity_poly.pdbx_strand_id
1 'polypeptide(L)' 'MDTEKLFPLEYQGKMIACKSADDRKLLQSAILLDGHRSDCDQYPSAELQQMSKVCEQYELTSLAKLTAELAKRCDESERP' A
#
# COMPACT_ATOMS: atom_id res chain seq x y z
N MET A 1 -2.39 -27.71 10.46
CA MET A 1 -2.92 -26.39 10.04
C MET A 1 -1.69 -25.52 9.92
N ASP A 2 -1.05 -25.64 8.77
CA ASP A 2 0.32 -25.20 8.53
C ASP A 2 0.25 -23.74 8.08
N THR A 3 0.53 -22.84 9.02
CA THR A 3 0.66 -21.39 8.80
C THR A 3 1.95 -21.02 8.06
N GLU A 4 2.54 -21.95 7.30
CA GLU A 4 3.88 -21.84 6.69
C GLU A 4 3.92 -21.07 5.36
N LYS A 5 2.86 -20.34 5.00
CA LYS A 5 2.84 -19.47 3.80
C LYS A 5 2.34 -18.06 4.09
N LEU A 6 2.73 -17.52 5.23
CA LEU A 6 2.59 -16.09 5.47
C LEU A 6 3.70 -15.42 4.66
N PHE A 7 3.35 -14.58 3.68
CA PHE A 7 4.33 -13.85 2.89
C PHE A 7 4.86 -12.71 3.76
N PRO A 8 6.04 -12.84 4.40
CA PRO A 8 6.43 -11.87 5.41
C PRO A 8 6.93 -10.60 4.72
N LEU A 9 6.56 -9.45 5.28
CA LEU A 9 7.00 -8.14 4.83
C LEU A 9 7.45 -7.34 6.05
N GLU A 10 8.66 -6.83 6.03
CA GLU A 10 9.15 -5.96 7.09
C GLU A 10 8.85 -4.49 6.77
N TYR A 11 8.27 -3.78 7.74
CA TYR A 11 8.04 -2.35 7.65
C TYR A 11 8.23 -1.69 9.02
N GLN A 12 9.08 -0.67 9.08
CA GLN A 12 9.40 0.06 10.32
C GLN A 12 9.77 -0.86 11.51
N GLY A 13 10.50 -1.94 11.24
CA GLY A 13 10.90 -2.93 12.26
C GLY A 13 9.78 -3.86 12.73
N LYS A 14 8.60 -3.85 12.10
CA LYS A 14 7.53 -4.82 12.33
C LYS A 14 7.46 -5.81 11.17
N MET A 15 7.31 -7.09 11.50
CA MET A 15 7.06 -8.13 10.51
C MET A 15 5.56 -8.28 10.31
N ILE A 16 5.09 -7.96 9.10
CA ILE A 16 3.71 -8.09 8.65
C ILE A 16 3.57 -9.45 7.99
N ALA A 17 2.66 -10.27 8.50
CA ALA A 17 2.35 -11.57 7.95
C ALA A 17 1.23 -11.42 6.89
N CYS A 18 1.60 -11.20 5.63
CA CYS A 18 0.63 -11.03 4.56
C CYS A 18 -0.11 -12.35 4.27
N LYS A 19 -1.43 -12.24 4.07
CA LYS A 19 -2.34 -13.35 3.77
C LYS A 19 -2.17 -13.89 2.35
N SER A 20 -1.64 -13.08 1.44
CA SER A 20 -1.46 -13.42 0.02
C SER A 20 -0.21 -12.76 -0.57
N ALA A 21 0.25 -13.27 -1.71
CA ALA A 21 1.33 -12.65 -2.48
C ALA A 21 0.92 -11.28 -3.03
N ASP A 22 -0.34 -11.12 -3.42
CA ASP A 22 -0.91 -9.85 -3.90
C ASP A 22 -0.92 -8.79 -2.80
N ASP A 23 -1.37 -9.14 -1.60
CA ASP A 23 -1.35 -8.22 -0.45
C ASP A 23 0.09 -7.77 -0.15
N ARG A 24 1.04 -8.72 -0.16
CA ARG A 24 2.46 -8.39 0.01
C ARG A 24 2.94 -7.43 -1.07
N LYS A 25 2.57 -7.66 -2.33
CA LYS A 25 2.97 -6.80 -3.45
C LYS A 25 2.41 -5.39 -3.29
N LEU A 26 1.12 -5.27 -2.95
CA LEU A 26 0.47 -3.98 -2.72
C LEU A 26 1.09 -3.23 -1.54
N LEU A 27 1.33 -3.91 -0.42
CA LEU A 27 2.00 -3.34 0.74
C LEU A 27 3.44 -2.93 0.42
N GLN A 28 4.20 -3.77 -0.29
CA GLN A 28 5.57 -3.44 -0.70
C GLN A 28 5.60 -2.20 -1.59
N SER A 29 4.67 -2.10 -2.54
CA SER A 29 4.55 -0.91 -3.38
C SER A 29 4.15 0.33 -2.55
N ALA A 30 3.28 0.19 -1.54
CA ALA A 30 2.92 1.30 -0.65
C ALA A 30 4.12 1.78 0.19
N ILE A 31 4.97 0.84 0.65
CA ILE A 31 6.21 1.17 1.36
C ILE A 31 7.19 1.89 0.44
N LEU A 32 7.33 1.43 -0.80
CA LEU A 32 8.16 2.11 -1.80
C LEU A 32 7.65 3.53 -2.06
N LEU A 33 6.33 3.72 -2.10
CA LEU A 33 5.68 5.02 -2.27
C LEU A 33 5.99 5.98 -1.11
N ASP A 34 6.00 5.48 0.14
CA ASP A 34 6.39 6.27 1.31
C ASP A 34 7.87 6.67 1.27
N GLY A 35 8.76 5.77 0.82
CA GLY A 35 10.19 6.04 0.64
C GLY A 35 10.51 6.94 -0.56
N HIS A 36 9.71 6.87 -1.62
CA HIS A 36 9.87 7.63 -2.86
C HIS A 36 8.60 8.44 -3.17
N ARG A 37 8.29 9.40 -2.29
CA ARG A 37 7.14 10.33 -2.43
C ARG A 37 7.06 11.06 -3.79
N SER A 38 8.12 11.05 -4.59
CA SER A 38 8.17 11.71 -5.89
C SER A 38 7.57 10.89 -7.04
N ASP A 39 7.25 9.60 -6.85
CA ASP A 39 6.79 8.71 -7.91
C ASP A 39 5.28 8.42 -7.90
N CYS A 40 4.51 9.33 -7.30
CA CYS A 40 3.06 9.18 -7.15
C CYS A 40 2.32 9.17 -8.50
N ASP A 41 2.90 9.77 -9.56
CA ASP A 41 2.36 9.77 -10.91
C ASP A 41 2.49 8.42 -11.64
N GLN A 42 3.25 7.45 -11.10
CA GLN A 42 3.36 6.12 -11.72
C GLN A 42 2.18 5.20 -11.40
N TYR A 43 1.40 5.52 -10.36
CA TYR A 43 0.33 4.65 -9.88
C TYR A 43 -1.04 5.23 -10.22
N PRO A 44 -1.93 4.45 -10.89
CA PRO A 44 -3.28 4.91 -11.14
C PRO A 44 -4.07 5.03 -9.83
N SER A 45 -5.03 5.97 -9.77
CA SER A 45 -5.87 6.21 -8.59
C SER A 45 -6.51 4.93 -8.04
N ALA A 46 -6.98 4.03 -8.93
CA ALA A 46 -7.55 2.75 -8.53
C ALA A 46 -6.56 1.83 -7.78
N GLU A 47 -5.29 1.81 -8.17
CA GLU A 47 -4.25 1.02 -7.51
C GLU A 47 -3.89 1.63 -6.16
N LEU A 48 -3.80 2.96 -6.06
CA LEU A 48 -3.58 3.68 -4.81
C LEU A 48 -4.73 3.45 -3.81
N GLN A 49 -5.98 3.40 -4.27
CA GLN A 49 -7.12 3.04 -3.42
C GLN A 49 -7.06 1.59 -2.93
N GLN A 50 -6.59 0.66 -3.77
CA GLN A 50 -6.39 -0.73 -3.36
C GLN A 50 -5.29 -0.84 -2.30
N MET A 51 -4.16 -0.16 -2.50
CA MET A 51 -3.09 -0.08 -1.51
C MET A 51 -3.58 0.46 -0.17
N SER A 52 -4.38 1.53 -0.17
CA SER A 52 -4.95 2.09 1.05
C SER A 52 -5.76 1.04 1.81
N LYS A 53 -6.71 0.38 1.13
CA LYS A 53 -7.56 -0.64 1.74
C LYS A 53 -6.77 -1.79 2.31
N VAL A 54 -5.72 -2.23 1.61
CA VAL A 54 -4.84 -3.30 2.12
C VAL A 54 -4.05 -2.79 3.33
N CYS A 55 -3.44 -1.61 3.27
CA CYS A 55 -2.73 -1.04 4.41
C CYS A 55 -3.63 -0.92 5.65
N GLU A 56 -4.91 -0.55 5.50
CA GLU A 56 -5.88 -0.53 6.60
C GLU A 56 -6.12 -1.92 7.20
N GLN A 57 -6.25 -2.96 6.36
CA GLN A 57 -6.43 -4.34 6.82
C GLN A 57 -5.26 -4.87 7.67
N TYR A 58 -4.06 -4.33 7.46
CA TYR A 58 -2.84 -4.68 8.20
C TYR A 58 -2.47 -3.64 9.26
N GLU A 59 -3.40 -2.74 9.62
CA GLU A 59 -3.21 -1.70 10.65
C GLU A 59 -2.04 -0.74 10.35
N LEU A 60 -1.65 -0.61 9.08
CA LEU A 60 -0.62 0.31 8.60
C LEU A 60 -1.23 1.69 8.30
N THR A 61 -1.84 2.28 9.33
CA THR A 61 -2.65 3.50 9.21
C THR A 61 -1.92 4.66 8.54
N SER A 62 -0.61 4.81 8.74
CA SER A 62 0.19 5.86 8.09
C SER A 62 0.28 5.65 6.57
N LEU A 63 0.54 4.42 6.12
CA LEU A 63 0.59 4.08 4.69
C LEU A 63 -0.80 4.16 4.05
N ALA A 64 -1.83 3.72 4.77
CA ALA A 64 -3.21 3.85 4.32
C ALA A 64 -3.59 5.31 4.04
N LYS A 65 -3.29 6.21 4.97
CA LYS A 65 -3.54 7.65 4.78
C LYS A 65 -2.76 8.21 3.59
N LEU A 66 -1.47 7.91 3.50
CA LEU A 66 -0.63 8.40 2.40
C LEU A 66 -1.17 7.95 1.03
N THR A 67 -1.45 6.67 0.86
CA THR A 67 -1.98 6.12 -0.40
C THR A 67 -3.39 6.65 -0.72
N ALA A 68 -4.25 6.85 0.29
CA ALA A 68 -5.57 7.47 0.10
C ALA A 68 -5.48 8.95 -0.32
N GLU A 69 -4.58 9.73 0.29
CA GLU A 69 -4.34 11.12 -0.07
C GLU A 69 -3.82 11.23 -1.51
N LEU A 70 -2.92 10.32 -1.91
CA LEU A 70 -2.39 10.26 -3.27
C LEU A 70 -3.46 9.87 -4.29
N ALA A 71 -4.30 8.87 -3.99
CA ALA A 71 -5.42 8.50 -4.84
C ALA A 71 -6.35 9.70 -5.09
N LYS A 72 -6.62 10.48 -4.03
CA LYS A 72 -7.43 11.69 -4.13
C LYS A 72 -6.77 12.74 -5.03
N ARG A 73 -5.46 12.97 -4.89
CA ARG A 73 -4.72 13.92 -5.74
C ARG A 73 -4.69 13.50 -7.21
N CYS A 74 -4.59 12.21 -7.50
CA CYS A 74 -4.73 11.69 -8.87
C CYS A 74 -6.13 11.95 -9.42
N ASP A 75 -7.19 11.61 -8.68
CA ASP A 75 -8.59 11.83 -9.10
C ASP A 75 -8.88 13.33 -9.34
N GLU A 76 -8.35 14.21 -8.49
CA GLU A 76 -8.48 15.67 -8.65
C GLU A 76 -7.65 16.22 -9.83
N SER A 77 -6.51 15.60 -10.16
CA SER A 77 -5.69 16.01 -11.32
C SER A 77 -6.24 15.49 -12.65
N GLU A 78 -6.99 14.39 -12.63
CA GLU A 78 -7.66 13.81 -13.81
C GLU A 78 -8.99 14.49 -14.15
N ARG A 79 -9.52 15.36 -13.27
CA ARG A 79 -10.74 16.14 -13.51
C ARG A 79 -10.43 17.47 -14.23
N PRO A 80 -10.89 17.66 -15.49
CA PRO A 80 -10.66 18.88 -16.27
C PRO A 80 -11.43 20.10 -15.75
#